data_AF-A0A7R9QRW4-F1
#
_entry.id   AF-A0A7R9QRW4-F1
#
_cell.length_a   1.000
_cell.length_b   1.000
_cell.length_c   1.000
_cell.angle_alpha   90.00
_cell.angle_beta   90.00
_cell.angle_gamma   90.00
#
_symmetry.space_group_name_H-M   'P 1'
#
loop_
_entity.id
_entity.type
_entity.pdbx_description
1 polymer ?
#
loop_
_entity_poly.entity_id
_entity_poly.type
_entity_poly.pdbx_seq_one_letter_code
_entity_poly.pdbx_strand_id
1 'polypeptide(L)'
;MILLDDNFATIVIGVEEGRRIFDNMKKTVSYIVAGSVTTLFPFLIYVVFGFPQPIGTITVLLICLGTDMVPAVALAYEKAEADIMSLPPRNPRTERLVTGQLLMRAYFLVGAICTAAGFFGYFVALNYEGIKPKMLYQSRVVWDDRDKNFTIYGPDDDWYGEPKKQIDYHERKRLEVIAQSSYFIAVVVAQWMDVIVNKTRRLSNFSQGMGNWVLNWSLVFETALAILFCYTPGLNTVLRVAPVIGQVWVSALPFFVYILVFEELRKWIVRRFPKSFLGIELLA
;
A
#
# COMPACT_ATOMS: atom_id res chain seq x y z
N MET A 1 17.24 32.17 -8.35
CA MET A 1 15.89 32.74 -8.55
C MET A 1 16.08 34.10 -9.21
N ILE A 2 15.38 34.37 -10.31
CA ILE A 2 15.35 35.69 -10.98
C ILE A 2 13.90 36.14 -10.92
N LEU A 3 13.66 37.39 -10.53
CA LEU A 3 12.34 38.00 -10.54
C LEU A 3 12.14 38.64 -11.90
N LEU A 4 11.15 38.18 -12.67
CA LEU A 4 10.86 38.74 -14.01
C LEU A 4 9.98 40.00 -13.93
N ASP A 5 9.30 40.18 -12.80
CA ASP A 5 8.32 41.23 -12.53
C ASP A 5 8.86 42.32 -11.58
N ASP A 6 10.13 42.23 -11.16
CA ASP A 6 10.79 43.10 -10.16
C ASP A 6 9.98 43.30 -8.85
N ASN A 7 9.04 42.40 -8.55
CA ASN A 7 8.17 42.50 -7.39
C ASN A 7 8.74 41.72 -6.20
N PHE A 8 9.11 42.44 -5.13
CA PHE A 8 9.61 41.83 -3.91
C PHE A 8 8.58 40.94 -3.18
N ALA A 9 7.28 41.13 -3.43
CA ALA A 9 6.23 40.26 -2.87
C ALA A 9 6.38 38.80 -3.34
N THR A 10 6.97 38.57 -4.52
CA THR A 10 7.24 37.24 -5.07
C THR A 10 8.20 36.42 -4.20
N ILE A 11 9.05 37.08 -3.40
CA ILE A 11 9.92 36.40 -2.42
C ILE A 11 9.06 35.75 -1.32
N VAL A 12 8.03 36.44 -0.83
CA VAL A 12 7.15 35.94 0.23
C VAL A 12 6.39 34.72 -0.28
N ILE A 13 5.85 34.79 -1.50
CA ILE A 13 5.18 33.67 -2.18
C ILE A 13 6.15 32.50 -2.36
N GLY A 14 7.40 32.77 -2.78
CA GLY A 14 8.43 31.75 -2.92
C GLY A 14 8.77 31.03 -1.61
N VAL A 15 8.77 31.75 -0.48
CA VAL A 15 8.97 31.15 0.85
C VAL A 15 7.76 30.32 1.27
N GLU A 16 6.55 30.80 1.00
CA GLU A 16 5.30 30.06 1.27
C GLU A 16 5.27 28.72 0.51
N GLU A 17 5.49 28.76 -0.80
CA GLU A 17 5.53 27.56 -1.64
C GLU A 17 6.69 26.63 -1.27
N GLY A 18 7.85 27.19 -0.90
CA GLY A 18 9.00 26.42 -0.43
C GLY A 18 8.74 25.64 0.87
N ARG A 19 7.99 26.25 1.82
CA ARG A 19 7.56 25.57 3.05
C ARG A 19 6.52 24.51 2.76
N ARG A 20 5.55 24.84 1.89
CA ARG A 20 4.47 23.93 1.49
C ARG A 20 4.99 22.67 0.81
N ILE A 21 5.90 22.80 -0.17
CA ILE A 21 6.44 21.64 -0.88
C ILE A 21 7.24 20.74 0.05
N PHE A 22 7.96 21.29 1.03
CA PHE A 22 8.72 20.49 1.99
C PHE A 22 7.80 19.60 2.85
N ASP A 23 6.70 20.15 3.37
CA ASP A 23 5.73 19.37 4.14
C ASP A 23 5.01 18.33 3.27
N ASN A 24 4.68 18.68 2.03
CA ASN A 24 4.06 17.75 1.09
C ASN A 24 5.02 16.62 0.69
N MET A 25 6.32 16.90 0.51
CA MET A 25 7.32 15.87 0.25
C MET A 25 7.42 14.85 1.40
N LYS A 26 7.24 15.26 2.66
CA LYS A 26 7.16 14.32 3.80
C LYS A 26 5.99 13.34 3.64
N LYS A 27 4.83 13.84 3.17
CA LYS A 27 3.64 13.01 2.91
C LYS A 27 3.89 12.00 1.80
N THR A 28 4.44 12.46 0.68
CA THR A 28 4.80 11.60 -0.45
C THR A 28 5.83 10.53 -0.06
N VAL A 29 6.87 10.89 0.70
CA VAL A 29 7.87 9.91 1.17
C VAL A 29 7.24 8.89 2.10
N SER A 30 6.39 9.31 3.04
CA SER A 30 5.67 8.39 3.94
C SER A 30 4.85 7.36 3.16
N TYR A 31 4.16 7.80 2.11
CA TYR A 31 3.36 6.94 1.23
C TYR A 31 4.24 5.92 0.46
N ILE A 32 5.27 6.39 -0.24
CA ILE A 32 6.16 5.51 -1.03
C ILE A 32 6.86 4.47 -0.15
N VAL A 33 7.27 4.87 1.05
CA VAL A 33 7.92 3.96 2.01
C VAL A 33 6.96 2.86 2.47
N ALA A 34 5.70 3.19 2.77
CA ALA A 34 4.69 2.20 3.13
C ALA A 34 4.39 1.22 1.96
N GLY A 35 4.32 1.73 0.72
CA GLY A 35 4.20 0.89 -0.48
C GLY A 35 5.39 -0.07 -0.66
N SER A 36 6.60 0.41 -0.40
CA SER A 36 7.82 -0.41 -0.48
C SER A 36 7.79 -1.61 0.49
N VAL A 37 7.27 -1.44 1.70
CA VAL A 37 7.07 -2.53 2.67
C VAL A 37 6.12 -3.58 2.12
N THR A 38 5.00 -3.13 1.57
CA THR A 38 3.95 -4.00 1.04
C THR A 38 4.44 -4.88 -0.09
N THR A 39 5.41 -4.42 -0.88
CA THR A 39 6.02 -5.22 -1.96
C THR A 39 7.17 -6.12 -1.47
N LEU A 40 7.92 -5.71 -0.44
CA LEU A 40 9.12 -6.42 0.03
C LEU A 40 8.81 -7.57 1.01
N PHE A 41 7.89 -7.37 1.95
CA PHE A 41 7.59 -8.37 2.98
C PHE A 41 7.05 -9.70 2.43
N PRO A 42 6.26 -9.73 1.33
CA PRO A 42 5.88 -10.99 0.69
C PRO A 42 7.06 -11.87 0.28
N PHE A 43 8.16 -11.27 -0.20
CA PHE A 43 9.37 -12.02 -0.53
C PHE A 43 10.07 -12.56 0.71
N LEU A 44 10.12 -11.78 1.80
CA LEU A 44 10.67 -12.26 3.07
C LEU A 44 9.88 -13.45 3.59
N ILE A 45 8.55 -13.38 3.55
CA ILE A 45 7.66 -14.46 3.99
C ILE A 45 7.79 -15.70 3.10
N TYR A 46 7.90 -15.51 1.78
CA TYR A 46 8.18 -16.58 0.82
C TYR A 46 9.49 -17.34 1.15
N VAL A 47 10.55 -16.62 1.51
CA VAL A 47 11.85 -17.21 1.85
C VAL A 47 11.84 -17.89 3.22
N VAL A 48 11.28 -17.23 4.25
CA VAL A 48 11.35 -17.70 5.64
C VAL A 48 10.35 -18.83 5.92
N PHE A 49 9.11 -18.72 5.45
CA PHE A 49 8.05 -19.69 5.75
C PHE A 49 7.85 -20.73 4.65
N GLY A 50 8.50 -20.56 3.50
CA GLY A 50 8.38 -21.49 2.37
C GLY A 50 6.95 -21.56 1.81
N PHE A 51 6.20 -20.46 1.85
CA PHE A 51 4.94 -20.33 1.14
C PHE A 51 5.16 -20.24 -0.37
N PRO A 52 4.15 -20.48 -1.22
CA PRO A 52 4.22 -20.11 -2.63
C PRO A 52 4.34 -18.60 -2.79
N GLN A 53 4.92 -18.14 -3.91
CA GLN A 53 5.25 -16.75 -4.14
C GLN A 53 3.99 -15.85 -4.14
N PRO A 54 3.78 -14.97 -3.13
CA PRO A 54 2.54 -14.20 -3.02
C PRO A 54 2.46 -13.04 -4.01
N ILE A 55 3.60 -12.49 -4.45
CA ILE A 55 3.66 -11.43 -5.45
C ILE A 55 4.78 -11.69 -6.45
N GLY A 56 4.49 -11.52 -7.74
CA GLY A 56 5.45 -11.63 -8.83
C GLY A 56 6.34 -10.39 -8.95
N THR A 57 7.54 -10.53 -9.53
CA THR A 57 8.41 -9.37 -9.80
C THR A 57 7.76 -8.37 -10.77
N ILE A 58 7.03 -8.86 -11.78
CA ILE A 58 6.32 -8.00 -12.73
C ILE A 58 5.23 -7.21 -12.01
N THR A 59 4.42 -7.84 -11.15
CA THR A 59 3.39 -7.15 -10.37
C THR A 59 3.96 -6.12 -9.40
N VAL A 60 5.16 -6.35 -8.83
CA VAL A 60 5.86 -5.33 -8.03
C VAL A 60 6.20 -4.11 -8.87
N LEU A 61 6.71 -4.31 -10.09
CA LEU A 61 6.99 -3.20 -11.01
C LEU A 61 5.70 -2.44 -11.39
N LEU A 62 4.59 -3.14 -11.59
CA LEU A 62 3.29 -2.51 -11.86
C LEU A 62 2.80 -1.65 -10.69
N ILE A 63 3.05 -2.07 -9.45
CA ILE A 63 2.73 -1.27 -8.27
C ILE A 63 3.63 -0.03 -8.22
N CYS A 64 4.95 -0.24 -8.16
CA CYS A 64 5.89 0.85 -7.90
C CYS A 64 5.99 1.88 -9.04
N LEU A 65 5.89 1.43 -10.30
CA LEU A 65 6.02 2.29 -11.48
C LEU A 65 4.68 2.62 -12.15
N GLY A 66 3.62 1.91 -11.82
CA GLY A 66 2.31 2.11 -12.41
C GLY A 66 1.35 2.79 -11.45
N THR A 67 0.82 2.03 -10.49
CA THR A 67 -0.28 2.48 -9.63
C THR A 67 0.16 3.56 -8.63
N ASP A 68 1.34 3.44 -8.03
CA ASP A 68 1.79 4.34 -6.96
C ASP A 68 2.28 5.72 -7.43
N MET A 69 2.65 5.86 -8.71
CA MET A 69 3.27 7.10 -9.19
C MET A 69 2.32 8.30 -9.11
N VAL A 70 1.09 8.14 -9.61
CA VAL A 70 0.14 9.25 -9.72
C VAL A 70 -0.34 9.72 -8.33
N PRO A 71 -0.71 8.83 -7.39
CA PRO A 71 -1.06 9.24 -6.03
C PRO A 71 0.11 9.88 -5.27
N ALA A 72 1.34 9.38 -5.45
CA ALA A 72 2.54 9.96 -4.83
C ALA A 72 2.77 11.42 -5.28
N VAL A 73 2.60 11.68 -6.59
CA VAL A 73 2.69 13.03 -7.16
C VAL A 73 1.50 13.89 -6.72
N ALA A 74 0.30 13.33 -6.63
CA ALA A 74 -0.88 14.08 -6.22
C ALA A 74 -0.79 14.64 -4.78
N LEU A 75 -0.10 13.93 -3.88
CA LEU A 75 0.22 14.41 -2.53
C LEU A 75 1.11 15.66 -2.53
N ALA A 76 1.91 15.89 -3.58
CA ALA A 76 2.71 17.11 -3.72
C ALA A 76 1.85 18.37 -3.91
N TYR A 77 0.64 18.22 -4.48
CA TYR A 77 -0.31 19.31 -4.75
C TYR A 77 -1.20 19.67 -3.55
N GLU A 78 -0.99 19.03 -2.40
CA GLU A 78 -1.85 19.22 -1.25
C GLU A 78 -1.77 20.64 -0.67
N LYS A 79 -2.87 21.12 -0.09
CA LYS A 79 -2.91 22.43 0.59
C LYS A 79 -2.23 22.37 1.95
N ALA A 80 -1.65 23.50 2.36
CA ALA A 80 -1.08 23.65 3.70
C ALA A 80 -2.16 23.38 4.78
N GLU A 81 -1.77 22.69 5.85
CA GLU A 81 -2.67 22.31 6.96
C GLU A 81 -2.84 23.42 8.00
N ALA A 82 -1.91 24.36 8.07
CA ALA A 82 -1.93 25.48 9.01
C ALA A 82 -1.35 26.72 8.33
N ASP A 83 -1.42 27.86 9.00
CA ASP A 83 -0.74 29.07 8.54
C ASP A 83 0.78 28.86 8.61
N ILE A 84 1.35 28.33 7.52
CA ILE A 84 2.77 28.01 7.39
C ILE A 84 3.67 29.24 7.46
N MET A 85 3.12 30.43 7.24
CA MET A 85 3.86 31.69 7.31
C MET A 85 4.01 32.20 8.73
N SER A 86 3.11 31.80 9.65
CA SER A 86 3.20 32.12 11.08
C SER A 86 4.25 31.29 11.84
N LEU A 87 4.73 30.19 11.25
CA LEU A 87 5.71 29.30 11.88
C LEU A 87 7.14 29.85 11.74
N PRO A 88 8.03 29.61 12.72
CA PRO A 88 9.45 29.94 12.58
C PRO A 88 10.10 29.11 11.46
N PRO A 89 11.19 29.60 10.85
CA PRO A 89 11.95 28.82 9.88
C PRO A 89 12.48 27.52 10.49
N ARG A 90 12.41 26.43 9.71
CA ARG A 90 12.89 25.11 10.14
C ARG A 90 14.36 25.12 10.53
N ASN A 91 14.73 24.32 11.52
CA ASN A 91 16.13 24.06 11.83
C ASN A 91 16.66 22.86 11.00
N PRO A 92 17.65 23.05 10.11
CA PRO A 92 18.15 21.98 9.23
C PRO A 92 18.72 20.75 9.94
N ARG A 93 19.14 20.88 11.21
CA ARG A 93 19.77 19.79 11.96
C ARG A 93 18.76 18.85 12.61
N THR A 94 17.66 19.40 13.11
CA THR A 94 16.62 18.68 13.84
C THR A 94 15.47 18.29 12.91
N GLU A 95 14.96 19.24 12.13
CA GLU A 95 13.78 19.08 11.27
C GLU A 95 14.17 18.59 9.87
N ARG A 96 14.51 17.29 9.82
CA ARG A 96 14.86 16.60 8.58
C ARG A 96 13.62 16.28 7.75
N LEU A 97 13.81 16.03 6.46
CA LEU A 97 12.73 15.59 5.58
C LEU A 97 12.25 14.18 5.97
N VAL A 98 13.20 13.28 6.21
CA VAL A 98 12.93 11.90 6.62
C VAL A 98 13.40 11.71 8.05
N THR A 99 12.46 11.71 8.97
CA THR A 99 12.70 11.43 10.39
C THR A 99 12.53 9.93 10.65
N GLY A 100 13.32 9.36 11.55
CA GLY A 100 13.18 7.95 11.94
C GLY A 100 11.76 7.59 12.40
N GLN A 101 11.06 8.53 13.04
CA GLN A 101 9.66 8.38 13.46
C GLN A 101 8.70 8.24 12.27
N LEU A 102 8.90 9.04 11.21
CA LEU A 102 8.12 8.94 9.98
C LEU A 102 8.33 7.57 9.33
N LEU A 103 9.58 7.10 9.29
CA LEU A 103 9.91 5.77 8.79
C LEU A 103 9.29 4.67 9.65
N MET A 104 9.41 4.72 10.98
CA MET A 104 8.85 3.71 11.88
C MET A 104 7.34 3.56 11.69
N ARG A 105 6.60 4.67 11.61
CA ARG A 105 5.17 4.66 11.31
C ARG A 105 4.87 4.06 9.94
N ALA A 106 5.53 4.55 8.89
CA ALA A 106 5.28 4.10 7.52
C ALA A 106 5.62 2.61 7.35
N TYR A 107 6.76 2.16 7.90
CA TYR A 107 7.22 0.79 7.80
C TYR A 107 6.38 -0.19 8.63
N PHE A 108 6.31 0.04 9.95
CA PHE A 108 5.83 -0.98 10.88
C PHE A 108 4.33 -0.90 11.19
N LEU A 109 3.70 0.26 10.97
CA LEU A 109 2.26 0.41 11.19
C LEU A 109 1.52 0.31 9.87
N VAL A 110 1.66 1.32 9.02
CA VAL A 110 0.89 1.42 7.78
C VAL A 110 1.26 0.31 6.80
N GLY A 111 2.56 0.16 6.51
CA GLY A 111 3.06 -0.87 5.60
C GLY A 111 2.75 -2.28 6.06
N ALA A 112 2.83 -2.56 7.37
CA ALA A 112 2.45 -3.87 7.91
C ALA A 112 0.96 -4.18 7.73
N ILE A 113 0.07 -3.20 7.94
CA ILE A 113 -1.37 -3.37 7.74
C ILE A 113 -1.69 -3.58 6.25
N CYS A 114 -1.05 -2.82 5.35
CA CYS A 114 -1.23 -2.99 3.91
C CYS A 114 -0.72 -4.36 3.43
N THR A 115 0.43 -4.82 3.96
CA THR A 115 0.96 -6.16 3.72
C THR A 115 -0.04 -7.22 4.17
N ALA A 116 -0.62 -7.07 5.36
CA ALA A 116 -1.63 -7.98 5.89
C ALA A 116 -2.90 -8.01 5.02
N ALA A 117 -3.33 -6.86 4.50
CA ALA A 117 -4.45 -6.77 3.56
C ALA A 117 -4.16 -7.55 2.26
N GLY A 118 -2.94 -7.40 1.71
CA GLY A 118 -2.48 -8.17 0.55
C GLY A 118 -2.52 -9.67 0.81
N PHE A 119 -1.98 -10.12 1.94
CA PHE A 119 -1.99 -11.54 2.32
C PHE A 119 -3.40 -12.08 2.54
N PHE A 120 -4.29 -11.27 3.10
CA PHE A 120 -5.69 -11.64 3.27
C PHE A 120 -6.35 -11.89 1.90
N GLY A 121 -6.16 -10.98 0.93
CA GLY A 121 -6.64 -11.18 -0.44
C GLY A 121 -6.06 -12.44 -1.10
N TYR A 122 -4.76 -12.70 -0.91
CA TYR A 122 -4.07 -13.91 -1.37
C TYR A 122 -4.69 -15.20 -0.80
N PHE A 123 -4.90 -15.27 0.52
CA PHE A 123 -5.48 -16.45 1.16
C PHE A 123 -6.96 -16.64 0.80
N VAL A 124 -7.72 -15.55 0.64
CA VAL A 124 -9.12 -15.61 0.20
C VAL A 124 -9.20 -16.23 -1.19
N ALA A 125 -8.35 -15.81 -2.13
CA ALA A 125 -8.32 -16.36 -3.48
C ALA A 125 -8.00 -17.86 -3.51
N LEU A 126 -7.00 -18.29 -2.73
CA LEU A 126 -6.64 -19.71 -2.62
C LEU A 126 -7.72 -20.54 -1.92
N ASN A 127 -8.43 -19.97 -0.95
CA ASN A 127 -9.51 -20.65 -0.24
C ASN A 127 -10.73 -20.90 -1.15
N TYR A 128 -11.02 -20.02 -2.12
CA TYR A 128 -12.05 -20.28 -3.14
C TYR A 128 -11.74 -21.51 -3.99
N GLU A 129 -10.45 -21.78 -4.20
CA GLU A 129 -9.95 -22.94 -4.96
C GLU A 129 -9.75 -24.17 -4.06
N GLY A 130 -10.14 -24.07 -2.79
CA GLY A 130 -10.10 -25.16 -1.80
C GLY A 130 -8.76 -25.33 -1.08
N ILE A 131 -7.78 -24.44 -1.31
CA ILE A 131 -6.46 -24.52 -0.67
C ILE A 131 -6.46 -23.71 0.62
N LYS A 132 -6.37 -24.41 1.75
CA LYS A 132 -6.34 -23.78 3.08
C LYS A 132 -4.95 -23.22 3.39
N PRO A 133 -4.85 -22.09 4.14
CA PRO A 133 -3.56 -21.51 4.51
C PRO A 133 -2.58 -22.47 5.21
N LYS A 134 -3.10 -23.41 6.03
CA LYS A 134 -2.27 -24.40 6.74
C LYS A 134 -1.52 -25.34 5.80
N MET A 135 -2.10 -25.68 4.64
CA MET A 135 -1.50 -26.57 3.65
C MET A 135 -0.34 -25.92 2.89
N LEU A 136 -0.23 -24.59 2.96
CA LEU A 136 0.77 -23.84 2.23
C LEU A 136 2.10 -23.75 3.00
N TYR A 137 2.11 -24.06 4.29
CA TYR A 137 3.30 -23.96 5.12
C TYR A 137 4.42 -24.89 4.60
N GLN A 138 5.59 -24.34 4.28
CA GLN A 138 6.72 -25.05 3.65
C GLN A 138 6.38 -25.82 2.35
N SER A 139 5.26 -25.50 1.71
CA SER A 139 4.84 -26.17 0.47
C SER A 139 5.65 -25.76 -0.77
N ARG A 140 6.48 -24.70 -0.68
CA ARG A 140 7.26 -24.14 -1.79
C ARG A 140 8.03 -25.20 -2.59
N VAL A 141 8.73 -26.12 -1.91
CA VAL A 141 9.53 -27.14 -2.59
C VAL A 141 8.65 -28.01 -3.49
N VAL A 142 7.47 -28.40 -3.00
CA VAL A 142 6.50 -29.16 -3.80
C VAL A 142 5.91 -28.27 -4.89
N TRP A 143 5.56 -27.03 -4.56
CA TRP A 143 4.89 -26.06 -5.45
C TRP A 143 5.71 -25.69 -6.69
N ASP A 144 7.03 -25.57 -6.55
CA ASP A 144 7.93 -25.21 -7.65
C ASP A 144 8.46 -26.41 -8.43
N ASP A 145 8.37 -27.61 -7.86
CA ASP A 145 8.79 -28.85 -8.50
C ASP A 145 7.83 -29.25 -9.63
N ARG A 146 8.39 -29.50 -10.81
CA ARG A 146 7.63 -29.84 -12.03
C ARG A 146 7.10 -31.26 -11.99
N ASP A 147 7.80 -32.16 -11.31
CA ASP A 147 7.54 -33.60 -11.38
C ASP A 147 6.62 -34.10 -10.25
N LYS A 148 6.22 -33.21 -9.33
CA LYS A 148 5.36 -33.53 -8.18
C LYS A 148 3.98 -32.91 -8.32
N ASN A 149 2.94 -33.71 -8.09
CA ASN A 149 1.58 -33.20 -7.97
C ASN A 149 1.30 -32.71 -6.55
N PHE A 150 0.55 -31.62 -6.41
CA PHE A 150 0.11 -31.12 -5.11
C PHE A 150 -1.27 -31.69 -4.77
N THR A 151 -1.39 -32.35 -3.63
CA THR A 151 -2.66 -32.93 -3.14
C THR A 151 -3.39 -31.93 -2.25
N ILE A 152 -4.66 -31.67 -2.55
CA ILE A 152 -5.57 -30.92 -1.67
C ILE A 152 -6.32 -31.92 -0.79
N TYR A 153 -6.23 -31.74 0.53
CA TYR A 153 -6.96 -32.53 1.53
C TYR A 153 -8.26 -31.82 1.95
N GLY A 154 -9.28 -32.57 2.36
CA GLY A 154 -10.55 -32.04 2.84
C GLY A 154 -10.49 -31.43 4.26
N PRO A 155 -11.61 -30.90 4.76
CA PRO A 155 -11.71 -30.34 6.12
C PRO A 155 -11.61 -31.34 7.25
N ASP A 156 -12.06 -32.58 7.00
CA ASP A 156 -12.19 -33.66 7.99
C ASP A 156 -11.20 -34.80 7.73
N ASP A 157 -10.28 -34.61 6.79
CA ASP A 157 -9.27 -35.60 6.43
C ASP A 157 -8.06 -35.42 7.35
N ASP A 158 -7.95 -36.31 8.34
CA ASP A 158 -6.65 -36.68 8.92
C ASP A 158 -5.71 -37.12 7.79
N TRP A 159 -4.41 -37.22 8.05
CA TRP A 159 -3.36 -37.63 7.09
C TRP A 159 -3.64 -38.93 6.28
N TYR A 160 -4.71 -39.67 6.61
CA TYR A 160 -5.22 -40.88 5.96
C TYR A 160 -6.45 -40.68 5.05
N GLY A 161 -7.01 -39.47 4.92
CA GLY A 161 -8.17 -39.21 4.07
C GLY A 161 -7.83 -39.21 2.57
N GLU A 162 -8.77 -39.62 1.72
CA GLU A 162 -8.56 -39.66 0.27
C GLU A 162 -8.32 -38.24 -0.29
N PRO A 163 -7.33 -38.05 -1.19
CA PRO A 163 -7.04 -36.73 -1.73
C PRO A 163 -8.22 -36.22 -2.56
N LYS A 164 -8.82 -35.11 -2.13
CA LYS A 164 -10.00 -34.51 -2.77
C LYS A 164 -9.72 -34.05 -4.21
N LYS A 165 -8.49 -33.58 -4.48
CA LYS A 165 -8.03 -33.17 -5.81
C LYS A 165 -6.51 -33.17 -5.88
N GLN A 166 -5.94 -33.73 -6.94
CA GLN A 166 -4.53 -33.57 -7.30
C GLN A 166 -4.39 -32.47 -8.34
N ILE A 167 -3.49 -31.51 -8.10
CA ILE A 167 -3.25 -30.39 -9.00
C ILE A 167 -1.92 -30.61 -9.72
N ASP A 168 -1.96 -30.59 -11.05
CA ASP A 168 -0.80 -30.64 -11.93
C ASP A 168 0.02 -29.32 -11.87
N TYR A 169 1.27 -29.33 -12.33
CA TYR A 169 2.15 -28.16 -12.38
C TYR A 169 1.51 -26.95 -13.08
N HIS A 170 0.86 -27.16 -14.23
CA HIS A 170 0.24 -26.09 -15.00
C HIS A 170 -0.92 -25.43 -14.26
N GLU A 171 -1.76 -26.23 -13.60
CA GLU A 171 -2.89 -25.72 -12.84
C GLU A 171 -2.42 -24.97 -11.57
N ARG A 172 -1.36 -25.45 -10.90
CA ARG A 172 -0.74 -24.74 -9.76
C ARG A 172 -0.18 -23.38 -10.16
N LYS A 173 0.54 -23.30 -11.29
CA LYS A 173 1.08 -22.02 -11.77
C LYS A 173 -0.02 -21.06 -12.23
N ARG A 174 -1.15 -21.56 -12.74
CA ARG A 174 -2.33 -20.73 -12.99
C ARG A 174 -2.93 -20.18 -11.69
N LEU A 175 -3.08 -21.02 -10.68
CA LEU A 175 -3.57 -20.62 -9.35
C LEU A 175 -2.63 -19.61 -8.67
N GLU A 176 -1.33 -19.78 -8.82
CA GLU A 176 -0.31 -18.85 -8.32
C GLU A 176 -0.48 -17.47 -8.96
N VAL A 177 -0.67 -17.39 -10.28
CA VAL A 177 -0.92 -16.12 -10.97
C VAL A 177 -2.22 -15.46 -10.50
N ILE A 178 -3.29 -16.24 -10.27
CA ILE A 178 -4.54 -15.73 -9.70
C ILE A 178 -4.31 -15.16 -8.31
N ALA A 179 -3.62 -15.89 -7.44
CA ALA A 179 -3.33 -15.47 -6.07
C ALA A 179 -2.42 -14.23 -6.02
N GLN A 180 -1.41 -14.14 -6.92
CA GLN A 180 -0.57 -12.95 -7.08
C GLN A 180 -1.37 -11.73 -7.56
N SER A 181 -2.33 -11.95 -8.46
CA SER A 181 -3.24 -10.89 -8.93
C SER A 181 -4.19 -10.44 -7.82
N SER A 182 -4.65 -11.37 -6.98
CA SER A 182 -5.46 -11.05 -5.80
C SER A 182 -4.68 -10.24 -4.75
N TYR A 183 -3.42 -10.59 -4.50
CA TYR A 183 -2.53 -9.78 -3.66
C TYR A 183 -2.39 -8.37 -4.23
N PHE A 184 -2.09 -8.25 -5.53
CA PHE A 184 -1.96 -6.97 -6.24
C PHE A 184 -3.20 -6.08 -6.05
N ILE A 185 -4.40 -6.60 -6.32
CA ILE A 185 -5.65 -5.84 -6.16
C ILE A 185 -5.89 -5.42 -4.70
N ALA A 186 -5.65 -6.33 -3.75
CA ALA A 186 -5.83 -6.02 -2.32
C ALA A 186 -4.87 -4.90 -1.86
N VAL A 187 -3.65 -4.84 -2.41
CA VAL A 187 -2.70 -3.76 -2.15
C VAL A 187 -3.19 -2.43 -2.72
N VAL A 188 -3.64 -2.40 -3.98
CA VAL A 188 -4.20 -1.17 -4.60
C VAL A 188 -5.35 -0.61 -3.76
N VAL A 189 -6.27 -1.47 -3.29
CA VAL A 189 -7.38 -1.02 -2.44
C VAL A 189 -6.90 -0.52 -1.07
N ALA A 190 -5.89 -1.16 -0.47
CA ALA A 190 -5.31 -0.69 0.79
C ALA A 190 -4.58 0.66 0.62
N GLN A 191 -3.93 0.86 -0.53
CA GLN A 191 -3.21 2.08 -0.89
C GLN A 191 -4.15 3.28 -1.00
N TRP A 192 -5.41 3.11 -1.43
CA TRP A 192 -6.39 4.20 -1.42
C TRP A 192 -6.51 4.86 -0.04
N MET A 193 -6.58 4.05 1.02
CA MET A 193 -6.64 4.60 2.37
C MET A 193 -5.29 5.20 2.79
N ASP A 194 -4.17 4.57 2.43
CA ASP A 194 -2.86 5.09 2.78
C ASP A 194 -2.63 6.51 2.21
N VAL A 195 -3.00 6.73 0.94
CA VAL A 195 -2.98 8.06 0.31
C VAL A 195 -3.86 9.05 1.09
N ILE A 196 -5.10 8.66 1.40
CA ILE A 196 -6.05 9.52 2.12
C ILE A 196 -5.54 9.87 3.53
N VAL A 197 -4.93 8.91 4.23
CA VAL A 197 -4.35 9.13 5.56
C VAL A 197 -3.15 10.06 5.50
N ASN A 198 -2.25 9.86 4.53
CA ASN A 198 -1.02 10.64 4.43
C ASN A 198 -1.26 12.06 3.89
N LYS A 199 -2.45 12.34 3.38
CA LYS A 199 -2.90 13.68 3.02
C LYS A 199 -2.72 14.70 4.15
N THR A 200 -2.96 14.31 5.40
CA THR A 200 -2.84 15.18 6.57
C THR A 200 -1.90 14.58 7.62
N ARG A 201 -0.99 15.39 8.15
CA ARG A 201 -0.08 14.98 9.22
C ARG A 201 -0.67 15.23 10.62
N ARG A 202 -1.44 16.31 10.79
CA ARG A 202 -1.98 16.73 12.09
C ARG A 202 -3.49 16.94 12.08
N LEU A 203 -4.03 17.53 11.01
CA LEU A 203 -5.47 17.75 10.91
C LEU A 203 -6.23 16.44 10.67
N SER A 204 -7.51 16.44 11.03
CA SER A 204 -8.39 15.33 10.64
C SER A 204 -8.70 15.42 9.15
N ASN A 205 -8.78 14.26 8.49
CA ASN A 205 -9.20 14.19 7.09
C ASN A 205 -10.62 14.73 6.89
N PHE A 206 -11.49 14.59 7.90
CA PHE A 206 -12.86 15.12 7.86
C PHE A 206 -12.90 16.65 7.93
N SER A 207 -11.95 17.28 8.63
CA SER A 207 -11.88 18.74 8.73
C SER A 207 -11.23 19.38 7.50
N GLN A 208 -10.24 18.72 6.90
CA GLN A 208 -9.56 19.21 5.69
C GLN A 208 -10.41 18.99 4.42
N GLY A 209 -11.29 17.98 4.41
CA GLY A 209 -12.12 17.61 3.26
C GLY A 209 -11.31 17.03 2.08
N MET A 210 -11.96 16.73 0.96
CA MET A 210 -11.35 16.16 -0.28
C MET A 210 -11.18 17.19 -1.41
N GLY A 211 -10.68 18.39 -1.09
CA GLY A 211 -10.57 19.49 -2.07
C GLY A 211 -9.42 19.40 -3.10
N ASN A 212 -8.55 18.39 -3.00
CA ASN A 212 -7.47 18.18 -3.96
C ASN A 212 -8.00 17.32 -5.12
N TRP A 213 -8.33 17.96 -6.25
CA TRP A 213 -8.89 17.26 -7.41
C TRP A 213 -7.89 16.27 -8.02
N VAL A 214 -6.59 16.59 -7.99
CA VAL A 214 -5.52 15.74 -8.53
C VAL A 214 -5.45 14.43 -7.74
N LEU A 215 -5.63 14.49 -6.41
CA LEU A 215 -5.69 13.31 -5.54
C LEU A 215 -6.91 12.44 -5.81
N ASN A 216 -8.08 13.06 -6.02
CA ASN A 216 -9.29 12.30 -6.32
C ASN A 216 -9.19 11.61 -7.69
N TRP A 217 -8.61 12.32 -8.67
CA TRP A 217 -8.36 11.76 -10.00
C TRP A 217 -7.32 10.65 -9.95
N SER A 218 -6.28 10.77 -9.12
CA SER A 218 -5.25 9.73 -8.98
C SER A 218 -5.83 8.41 -8.47
N LEU A 219 -6.76 8.44 -7.50
CA LEU A 219 -7.42 7.22 -7.00
C LEU A 219 -8.25 6.52 -8.08
N VAL A 220 -8.97 7.29 -8.89
CA VAL A 220 -9.75 6.75 -10.03
C VAL A 220 -8.82 6.18 -11.09
N PHE A 221 -7.76 6.92 -11.43
CA PHE A 221 -6.76 6.48 -12.40
C PHE A 221 -6.07 5.18 -11.96
N GLU A 222 -5.65 5.09 -10.70
CA GLU A 222 -5.02 3.92 -10.11
C GLU A 222 -5.94 2.69 -10.21
N THR A 223 -7.21 2.85 -9.85
CA THR A 223 -8.23 1.80 -9.95
C THR A 223 -8.45 1.36 -11.39
N ALA A 224 -8.57 2.31 -12.31
CA ALA A 224 -8.77 2.04 -13.73
C ALA A 224 -7.57 1.31 -14.33
N LEU A 225 -6.35 1.68 -13.93
CA LEU A 225 -5.12 1.04 -14.37
C LEU A 225 -5.03 -0.41 -13.84
N ALA A 226 -5.40 -0.64 -12.58
CA ALA A 226 -5.47 -1.99 -12.02
C ALA A 226 -6.49 -2.88 -12.74
N ILE A 227 -7.67 -2.33 -13.06
CA ILE A 227 -8.70 -3.03 -13.86
C ILE A 227 -8.16 -3.33 -15.27
N LEU A 228 -7.50 -2.36 -15.91
CA LEU A 228 -6.90 -2.54 -17.23
C LEU A 228 -5.89 -3.69 -17.24
N PHE A 229 -5.01 -3.78 -16.23
CA PHE A 229 -4.01 -4.85 -16.12
C PHE A 229 -4.64 -6.23 -15.90
N CYS A 230 -5.65 -6.35 -15.05
CA CYS A 230 -6.23 -7.66 -14.69
C CYS A 230 -7.24 -8.19 -15.70
N TYR A 231 -8.04 -7.33 -16.35
CA TYR A 231 -9.18 -7.77 -17.16
C TYR A 231 -9.00 -7.64 -18.67
N THR A 232 -7.95 -6.96 -19.15
CA THR A 232 -7.71 -6.83 -20.60
C THR A 232 -7.05 -8.08 -21.17
N PRO A 233 -7.67 -8.78 -22.15
CA PRO A 233 -7.09 -9.95 -22.77
C PRO A 233 -5.81 -9.59 -23.54
N GLY A 234 -4.78 -10.43 -23.44
CA GLY A 234 -3.47 -10.20 -24.05
C GLY A 234 -2.51 -9.46 -23.11
N LEU A 235 -2.96 -8.39 -22.47
CA LEU A 235 -2.18 -7.69 -21.45
C LEU A 235 -1.96 -8.57 -20.22
N ASN A 236 -3.01 -9.28 -19.80
CA ASN A 236 -2.99 -10.23 -18.70
C ASN A 236 -1.93 -11.35 -18.90
N THR A 237 -1.80 -11.87 -20.12
CA THR A 237 -0.80 -12.89 -20.48
C THR A 237 0.62 -12.34 -20.50
N VAL A 238 0.83 -11.11 -20.97
CA VAL A 238 2.17 -10.48 -21.01
C VAL A 238 2.63 -10.13 -19.60
N LEU A 239 1.74 -9.56 -18.78
CA LEU A 239 2.05 -9.09 -17.44
C LEU A 239 1.97 -10.19 -16.36
N ARG A 240 1.58 -11.42 -16.74
CA ARG A 240 1.33 -12.54 -15.81
C ARG A 240 0.39 -12.13 -14.67
N VAL A 241 -0.74 -11.53 -15.03
CA VAL A 241 -1.86 -11.22 -14.15
C VAL A 241 -3.10 -11.96 -14.66
N ALA A 242 -4.03 -12.24 -13.77
CA ALA A 242 -5.27 -12.93 -14.06
C ALA A 242 -6.48 -12.11 -13.58
N PRO A 243 -7.65 -12.29 -14.22
CA PRO A 243 -8.88 -11.68 -13.75
C PRO A 243 -9.22 -12.24 -12.37
N VAL A 244 -9.51 -11.34 -11.43
CA VAL A 244 -9.75 -11.68 -10.03
C VAL A 244 -11.25 -11.67 -9.73
N ILE A 245 -11.70 -12.54 -8.83
CA ILE A 245 -13.08 -12.59 -8.32
C ILE A 245 -13.41 -11.26 -7.62
N GLY A 246 -14.62 -10.72 -7.86
CA GLY A 246 -15.07 -9.45 -7.28
C GLY A 246 -15.01 -9.37 -5.75
N GLN A 247 -15.12 -10.51 -5.05
CA GLN A 247 -15.01 -10.58 -3.59
C GLN A 247 -13.63 -10.19 -3.05
N VAL A 248 -12.56 -10.38 -3.83
CA VAL A 248 -11.20 -9.99 -3.43
C VAL A 248 -11.07 -8.46 -3.32
N TRP A 249 -11.75 -7.71 -4.19
CA TRP A 249 -11.81 -6.24 -4.09
C TRP A 249 -12.40 -5.77 -2.75
N VAL A 250 -13.41 -6.50 -2.26
CA VAL A 250 -14.09 -6.23 -0.99
C VAL A 250 -13.26 -6.70 0.21
N SER A 251 -12.42 -7.73 0.03
CA SER A 251 -11.64 -8.35 1.11
C SER A 251 -10.65 -7.39 1.80
N ALA A 252 -10.20 -6.35 1.10
CA ALA A 252 -9.29 -5.33 1.65
C ALA A 252 -10.02 -4.19 2.40
N LEU A 253 -11.35 -4.04 2.26
CA LEU A 253 -12.11 -2.96 2.89
C LEU A 253 -12.06 -2.96 4.44
N PRO A 254 -12.04 -4.09 5.16
CA PRO A 254 -11.86 -4.08 6.61
C PRO A 254 -10.53 -3.44 7.03
N PHE A 255 -9.45 -3.71 6.30
CA PHE A 255 -8.13 -3.11 6.54
C PHE A 255 -8.14 -1.63 6.20
N PHE A 256 -8.82 -1.24 5.13
CA PHE A 256 -9.06 0.16 4.78
C PHE A 256 -9.71 0.94 5.94
N VAL A 257 -10.79 0.40 6.53
CA VAL A 257 -11.45 1.04 7.68
C VAL A 257 -10.53 1.07 8.90
N TYR A 258 -9.78 0.00 9.14
CA TYR A 258 -8.84 -0.09 10.24
C TYR A 258 -7.73 0.97 10.16
N ILE A 259 -7.11 1.14 8.98
CA ILE A 259 -6.08 2.18 8.75
C ILE A 259 -6.69 3.57 9.02
N LEU A 260 -7.88 3.86 8.50
CA LEU A 260 -8.56 5.14 8.71
C LEU A 260 -8.76 5.45 10.20
N VAL A 261 -9.35 4.50 10.93
CA VAL A 261 -9.67 4.66 12.36
C VAL A 261 -8.39 4.83 13.18
N PHE A 262 -7.39 3.98 12.93
CA PHE A 262 -6.11 4.02 13.64
C PHE A 262 -5.42 5.39 13.46
N GLU A 263 -5.43 5.91 12.24
CA GLU A 263 -4.74 7.15 11.90
C GLU A 263 -5.50 8.40 12.32
N GLU A 264 -6.83 8.40 12.24
CA GLU A 264 -7.64 9.49 12.80
C GLU A 264 -7.55 9.53 14.33
N LEU A 265 -7.51 8.37 14.99
CA LEU A 265 -7.31 8.28 16.44
C LEU A 265 -5.93 8.83 16.83
N ARG A 266 -4.87 8.47 16.09
CA ARG A 266 -3.53 9.04 16.29
C ARG A 266 -3.54 10.56 16.15
N LYS A 267 -4.10 11.09 15.05
CA LYS A 267 -4.19 12.54 14.79
C LYS A 267 -5.06 13.25 15.84
N TRP A 268 -6.08 12.59 16.37
CA TRP A 268 -6.87 13.10 17.49
C TRP A 268 -6.06 13.18 18.80
N ILE A 269 -5.31 12.13 19.16
CA ILE A 269 -4.43 12.11 20.34
C ILE A 269 -3.41 13.25 20.26
N VAL A 270 -2.78 13.44 19.11
CA VAL A 270 -1.79 14.51 18.88
C VAL A 270 -2.38 15.90 19.08
N ARG A 271 -3.62 16.12 18.63
CA ARG A 271 -4.32 17.40 18.81
C ARG A 271 -4.73 17.65 20.26
N ARG A 272 -5.16 16.60 20.97
CA ARG A 272 -5.62 16.71 22.36
C ARG A 272 -4.46 16.78 23.36
N PHE A 273 -3.37 16.08 23.10
CA PHE A 273 -2.19 15.99 23.96
C PHE A 273 -0.92 16.38 23.19
N PRO A 274 -0.71 17.68 22.91
CA PRO A 274 0.43 18.14 22.11
C PRO A 274 1.80 17.88 22.78
N LYS A 275 1.84 17.72 24.12
CA LYS A 275 3.05 17.35 24.88
C LYS A 275 3.25 15.84 25.05
N SER A 276 2.36 15.02 24.49
CA SER A 276 2.53 13.55 24.53
C SER A 276 3.72 13.14 23.67
N PHE A 277 4.26 11.94 23.92
CA PHE A 277 5.30 11.33 23.10
C PHE A 277 4.95 11.40 21.60
N LEU A 278 3.70 11.05 21.24
CA LEU A 278 3.14 11.14 19.88
C LEU A 278 3.01 12.58 19.33
N GLY A 279 2.79 13.57 20.19
CA GLY A 279 2.70 14.98 19.80
C GLY A 279 4.06 15.63 19.56
N ILE A 280 5.04 15.29 20.40
CA ILE A 280 6.44 15.71 20.26
C ILE A 280 7.07 15.03 19.02
N GLU A 281 6.66 13.80 18.70
CA GLU A 281 7.03 13.04 17.49
C GLU A 281 6.63 13.67 16.15
N LEU A 282 5.66 14.60 16.12
CA LEU A 282 5.21 15.27 14.90
C LEU A 282 5.78 16.69 14.72
N LEU A 283 6.30 17.28 15.80
CA LEU A 283 6.88 18.63 15.85
C LEU A 283 8.41 18.65 15.68
N ALA A 284 9.05 17.49 15.61
CA ALA A 284 10.47 17.31 15.25
C ALA A 284 10.63 16.92 13.76
#